data_AF-A0A226EAL1-F1
#
_entry.id   AF-A0A226EAL1-F1
#
_cell.length_a   1.000
_cell.length_b   1.000
_cell.length_c   1.000
_cell.angle_alpha   90.00
_cell.angle_beta   90.00
_cell.angle_gamma   90.00
#
_symmetry.space_group_name_H-M   'P 1'
#
loop_
_entity.id
_entity.type
_entity.pdbx_description
1 polymer ?
#
loop_
_entity_poly.entity_id
_entity_poly.type
_entity_poly.pdbx_seq_one_letter_code
_entity_poly.pdbx_strand_id
1 'polypeptide(L)'
;MALNPCYCGISMQMACKIIAFVQMLSCTFSLVTGILGLTGSGNVMELRGKEYDEKDDLLDPDVERIVWSIVIGVAGVGLILAILLFQAARKKKRHVLFIWFFLRCIVIVMLFVKFVHDCIHVRSGGVSSLIVSALNIFLDMYCAFVVWCYWQEVKTGEGGGTIDARLLSFVLDTLAFVSIFFVDVKSQLFFPGPCPTPTPLPNINITRYSGTWYLYQTYASTVQLFFSCQLGEYYPPRADGTWDGVTRMTERMTGNIISVPGTVKFFSTDGSAVFTSDNHLFSGNLPNIGINSPAGVTLTINYIVLATDYSSYAVEWTCYDFGISNFQFLWIFSRGATISQSNLQNIRKALNSQRINSAWLRDQDLSGCHFL
;
A
#
# COMPACT_ATOMS: atom_id res chain seq x y z
N MET A 1 26.64 26.41 25.48
CA MET A 1 25.24 26.63 25.06
C MET A 1 24.61 25.27 24.87
N ALA A 2 23.64 24.88 25.70
CA ALA A 2 23.09 23.53 25.67
C ALA A 2 22.02 23.39 24.60
N LEU A 3 22.22 22.49 23.62
CA LEU A 3 21.18 22.08 22.69
C LEU A 3 20.14 21.25 23.45
N ASN A 4 18.98 21.86 23.68
CA ASN A 4 17.88 21.29 24.45
C ASN A 4 16.69 21.08 23.50
N PRO A 5 16.50 19.87 22.94
CA PRO A 5 15.62 19.64 21.77
C PRO A 5 14.12 19.60 22.12
N CYS A 6 13.68 20.45 23.06
CA CYS A 6 12.65 20.10 24.02
C CYS A 6 12.02 21.35 24.73
N TYR A 7 10.69 21.58 24.70
CA TYR A 7 10.01 22.31 25.81
C TYR A 7 8.54 21.91 26.19
N CYS A 8 8.29 21.15 27.28
CA CYS A 8 6.97 21.02 27.99
C CYS A 8 6.94 20.21 29.33
N GLY A 9 7.81 20.48 30.32
CA GLY A 9 7.71 19.93 31.69
C GLY A 9 8.05 18.44 31.92
N ILE A 10 7.88 17.56 30.93
CA ILE A 10 8.21 16.13 30.97
C ILE A 10 9.73 15.90 30.90
N SER A 11 10.40 15.44 31.97
CA SER A 11 11.86 15.24 31.98
C SER A 11 12.37 14.22 30.96
N MET A 12 13.64 14.36 30.54
CA MET A 12 14.32 13.42 29.63
C MET A 12 14.27 11.96 30.14
N GLN A 13 14.33 11.77 31.46
CA GLN A 13 14.14 10.46 32.11
C GLN A 13 12.77 9.85 31.82
N MET A 14 11.72 10.68 31.71
CA MET A 14 10.36 10.24 31.37
C MET A 14 10.22 10.01 29.86
N ALA A 15 10.82 10.86 29.02
CA ALA A 15 10.88 10.65 27.57
C ALA A 15 11.53 9.29 27.22
N CYS A 16 12.65 8.93 27.86
CA CYS A 16 13.29 7.62 27.65
C CYS A 16 12.43 6.44 28.10
N LYS A 17 11.57 6.61 29.13
CA LYS A 17 10.59 5.58 29.52
C LYS A 17 9.46 5.44 28.49
N ILE A 18 9.01 6.54 27.90
CA ILE A 18 7.97 6.55 26.85
C ILE A 18 8.51 5.85 25.60
N ILE A 19 9.70 6.21 25.13
CA ILE A 19 10.38 5.54 23.99
C ILE A 19 10.49 4.03 24.25
N ALA A 20 10.96 3.64 25.43
CA ALA A 20 11.05 2.23 25.81
C ALA A 20 9.69 1.53 25.86
N PHE A 21 8.63 2.20 26.34
CA PHE A 21 7.28 1.63 26.41
C PHE A 21 6.66 1.44 25.02
N VAL A 22 6.77 2.43 24.14
CA VAL A 22 6.39 2.33 22.73
C VAL A 22 7.15 1.20 22.04
N GLN A 23 8.46 1.08 22.26
CA GLN A 23 9.26 0.01 21.67
C GLN A 23 8.87 -1.37 22.22
N MET A 24 8.53 -1.50 23.51
CA MET A 24 7.98 -2.74 24.06
C MET A 24 6.64 -3.13 23.39
N LEU A 25 5.74 -2.18 23.15
CA LEU A 25 4.48 -2.43 22.45
C LEU A 25 4.71 -2.84 20.99
N SER A 26 5.53 -2.10 20.25
CA SER A 26 5.88 -2.40 18.86
C SER A 26 6.51 -3.79 18.72
N CYS A 27 7.52 -4.13 19.54
CA CYS A 27 8.12 -5.46 19.53
C CYS A 27 7.16 -6.56 19.97
N THR A 28 6.21 -6.29 20.87
CA THR A 28 5.17 -7.27 21.25
C THR A 28 4.22 -7.52 20.08
N PHE A 29 3.81 -6.48 19.34
CA PHE A 29 3.02 -6.63 18.12
C PHE A 29 3.77 -7.42 17.05
N SER A 30 5.05 -7.12 16.80
CA SER A 30 5.89 -7.89 15.86
C SER A 30 6.11 -9.35 16.27
N LEU A 31 6.16 -9.66 17.56
CA LEU A 31 6.17 -11.05 18.06
C LEU A 31 4.85 -11.75 17.75
N VAL A 32 3.71 -11.10 18.04
CA VAL A 32 2.37 -11.68 17.77
C VAL A 32 2.16 -11.91 16.28
N THR A 33 2.47 -10.93 15.42
CA THR A 33 2.33 -11.10 13.96
C THR A 33 3.29 -12.14 13.40
N GLY A 34 4.52 -12.22 13.90
CA GLY A 34 5.48 -13.27 13.51
C GLY A 34 5.02 -14.68 13.90
N ILE A 35 4.46 -14.85 15.10
CA ILE A 35 3.91 -16.14 15.57
C ILE A 35 2.68 -16.53 14.75
N LEU A 36 1.76 -15.59 14.51
CA LEU A 36 0.58 -15.81 13.67
C LEU A 36 0.97 -16.15 12.22
N GLY A 37 2.03 -15.52 11.70
CA GLY A 37 2.67 -15.88 10.43
C GLY A 37 3.07 -17.34 10.41
N LEU A 38 3.97 -17.78 11.30
CA LEU A 38 4.43 -19.18 11.37
C LEU A 38 3.29 -20.20 11.47
N THR A 39 2.25 -19.93 12.27
CA THR A 39 1.10 -20.83 12.37
C THR A 39 0.19 -20.79 11.13
N GLY A 40 0.07 -19.63 10.49
CA GLY A 40 -0.69 -19.44 9.25
C GLY A 40 -0.07 -20.20 8.07
N SER A 41 1.24 -20.02 7.83
CA SER A 41 1.97 -20.74 6.77
C SER A 41 2.00 -22.26 6.99
N GLY A 42 1.78 -22.73 8.24
CA GLY A 42 1.54 -24.14 8.54
C GLY A 42 0.21 -24.64 7.96
N ASN A 43 -0.90 -24.01 8.34
CA ASN A 43 -2.25 -24.44 7.96
C ASN A 43 -2.51 -24.32 6.44
N VAL A 44 -1.91 -23.33 5.78
CA VAL A 44 -2.00 -23.17 4.31
C VAL A 44 -1.35 -24.34 3.57
N MET A 45 -0.30 -24.96 4.13
CA MET A 45 0.42 -26.07 3.50
C MET A 45 -0.41 -27.37 3.49
N GLU A 46 -1.20 -27.62 4.54
CA GLU A 46 -2.08 -28.79 4.64
C GLU A 46 -3.28 -28.70 3.67
N LEU A 47 -3.78 -27.49 3.41
CA LEU A 47 -4.80 -27.24 2.38
C LEU A 47 -4.23 -27.36 0.96
N ARG A 48 -3.03 -26.82 0.70
CA ARG A 48 -2.37 -26.87 -0.63
C ARG A 48 -1.93 -28.27 -1.05
N GLY A 49 -1.81 -29.23 -0.13
CA GLY A 49 -1.47 -30.62 -0.44
C GLY A 49 -2.46 -31.40 -1.32
N LYS A 50 -3.52 -30.75 -1.84
CA LYS A 50 -4.55 -31.35 -2.70
C LYS A 50 -4.73 -30.70 -4.07
N GLU A 51 -4.22 -29.49 -4.34
CA GLU A 51 -4.57 -28.80 -5.58
C GLU A 51 -3.47 -27.87 -6.16
N TYR A 52 -3.04 -28.26 -7.36
CA TYR A 52 -2.39 -27.50 -8.43
C TYR A 52 -0.92 -27.01 -8.35
N ASP A 53 -0.43 -26.70 -9.55
CA ASP A 53 0.95 -26.39 -9.96
C ASP A 53 1.05 -24.93 -10.50
N GLU A 54 2.27 -24.48 -10.77
CA GLU A 54 2.66 -23.28 -11.52
C GLU A 54 2.47 -21.87 -10.88
N LYS A 55 3.57 -21.40 -10.25
CA LYS A 55 4.11 -20.02 -10.34
C LYS A 55 3.17 -18.83 -10.11
N ASP A 56 2.83 -18.61 -8.84
CA ASP A 56 2.67 -17.25 -8.32
C ASP A 56 4.03 -16.64 -7.93
N ASP A 57 4.14 -15.31 -7.87
CA ASP A 57 5.27 -14.57 -7.26
C ASP A 57 5.22 -14.61 -5.71
N LEU A 58 4.81 -15.77 -5.17
CA LEU A 58 4.87 -16.07 -3.74
C LEU A 58 6.32 -16.40 -3.36
N LEU A 59 6.71 -15.99 -2.16
CA LEU A 59 7.91 -16.55 -1.53
C LEU A 59 7.69 -18.05 -1.30
N ASP A 60 8.73 -18.85 -1.56
CA ASP A 60 8.79 -20.26 -1.20
C ASP A 60 8.34 -20.45 0.27
N PRO A 61 7.47 -21.42 0.59
CA PRO A 61 6.90 -21.56 1.94
C PRO A 61 7.95 -21.79 3.03
N ASP A 62 9.11 -22.37 2.72
CA ASP A 62 10.21 -22.49 3.68
C ASP A 62 11.00 -21.18 3.80
N VAL A 63 11.08 -20.36 2.74
CA VAL A 63 11.59 -18.97 2.83
C VAL A 63 10.63 -18.09 3.63
N GLU A 64 9.31 -18.25 3.50
CA GLU A 64 8.31 -17.54 4.30
C GLU A 64 8.47 -17.87 5.80
N ARG A 65 8.64 -19.16 6.14
CA ARG A 65 8.95 -19.63 7.50
C ARG A 65 10.26 -19.06 8.04
N ILE A 66 11.30 -18.98 7.21
CA ILE A 66 12.58 -18.36 7.58
C ILE A 66 12.38 -16.87 7.87
N VAL A 67 11.63 -16.13 7.02
CA VAL A 67 11.32 -14.72 7.23
C VAL A 67 10.57 -14.49 8.54
N TRP A 68 9.50 -15.24 8.81
CA TRP A 68 8.76 -15.11 10.07
C TRP A 68 9.60 -15.49 11.31
N SER A 69 10.46 -16.51 11.19
CA SER A 69 11.40 -16.87 12.27
C SER A 69 12.41 -15.75 12.57
N ILE A 70 12.91 -15.06 11.53
CA ILE A 70 13.78 -13.89 11.68
C ILE A 70 13.02 -12.72 12.32
N VAL A 71 11.77 -12.46 11.92
CA VAL A 71 10.91 -11.42 12.53
C VAL A 71 10.74 -11.66 14.03
N ILE A 72 10.43 -12.89 14.46
CA ILE A 72 10.31 -13.25 15.88
C ILE A 72 11.64 -13.02 16.62
N GLY A 73 12.76 -13.47 16.05
CA GLY A 73 14.08 -13.30 16.67
C GLY A 73 14.47 -11.83 16.87
N VAL A 74 14.28 -11.01 15.83
CA VAL A 74 14.55 -9.56 15.86
C VAL A 74 13.63 -8.85 16.86
N ALA A 75 12.33 -9.20 16.88
CA ALA A 75 11.37 -8.62 17.80
C ALA A 75 11.65 -9.00 19.27
N GLY A 76 12.09 -10.24 19.53
CA GLY A 76 12.52 -10.68 20.87
C GLY A 76 13.75 -9.92 21.38
N VAL A 77 14.77 -9.72 20.53
CA VAL A 77 15.94 -8.89 20.87
C VAL A 77 15.55 -7.43 21.09
N GLY A 78 14.66 -6.89 20.25
CA GLY A 78 14.12 -5.53 20.39
C GLY A 78 13.37 -5.33 21.72
N LEU A 79 12.55 -6.29 22.13
CA LEU A 79 11.83 -6.28 23.40
C LEU A 79 12.80 -6.28 24.60
N ILE A 80 13.85 -7.10 24.56
CA ILE A 80 14.90 -7.13 25.59
C ILE A 80 15.61 -5.76 25.68
N LEU A 81 16.00 -5.18 24.55
CA LEU A 81 16.63 -3.86 24.50
C LEU A 81 15.71 -2.74 25.03
N ALA A 82 14.41 -2.80 24.72
CA ALA A 82 13.41 -1.86 25.23
C ALA A 82 13.23 -1.97 26.76
N ILE A 83 13.14 -3.19 27.29
CA ILE A 83 13.10 -3.44 28.75
C ILE A 83 14.38 -2.91 29.42
N LEU A 84 15.55 -3.13 28.81
CA LEU A 84 16.82 -2.62 29.32
C LEU A 84 16.87 -1.08 29.29
N LEU A 85 16.35 -0.42 28.25
CA LEU A 85 16.22 1.04 28.19
C LEU A 85 15.30 1.55 29.30
N PHE A 86 14.13 0.95 29.50
CA PHE A 86 13.19 1.34 30.57
C PHE A 86 13.82 1.21 31.97
N GLN A 87 14.52 0.10 32.22
CA GLN A 87 15.25 -0.11 33.47
C GLN A 87 16.42 0.87 33.63
N ALA A 88 17.14 1.18 32.56
CA ALA A 88 18.25 2.13 32.56
C ALA A 88 17.77 3.56 32.83
N ALA A 89 16.65 3.96 32.20
CA ALA A 89 15.98 5.22 32.47
C ALA A 89 15.50 5.30 33.92
N ARG A 90 14.82 4.26 34.44
CA ARG A 90 14.36 4.23 35.84
C ARG A 90 15.51 4.30 36.86
N LYS A 91 16.61 3.59 36.62
CA LYS A 91 17.76 3.47 37.55
C LYS A 91 18.94 4.39 37.23
N LYS A 92 18.78 5.37 36.33
CA LYS A 92 19.84 6.28 35.81
C LYS A 92 21.14 5.54 35.39
N LYS A 93 21.05 4.33 34.82
CA LYS A 93 22.22 3.48 34.48
C LYS A 93 22.93 3.96 33.20
N ARG A 94 23.84 4.94 33.34
CA ARG A 94 24.62 5.54 32.25
C ARG A 94 25.21 4.57 31.22
N HIS A 95 25.83 3.47 31.66
CA HIS A 95 26.43 2.50 30.72
C HIS A 95 25.40 1.78 29.85
N VAL A 96 24.22 1.46 30.39
CA VAL A 96 23.16 0.76 29.63
C VAL A 96 22.50 1.71 28.62
N LEU A 97 22.32 2.98 28.96
CA LEU A 97 21.87 4.02 28.02
C LEU A 97 22.85 4.17 26.84
N PHE A 98 24.16 4.14 27.10
CA PHE A 98 25.19 4.19 26.05
C PHE A 98 25.16 2.97 25.12
N ILE A 99 25.04 1.77 25.70
CA ILE A 99 24.96 0.52 24.94
C ILE A 99 23.71 0.52 24.06
N TRP A 100 22.54 0.91 24.58
CA TRP A 100 21.31 1.01 23.78
C TRP A 100 21.48 2.03 22.64
N PHE A 101 22.02 3.22 22.92
CA PHE A 101 22.27 4.25 21.90
C PHE A 101 23.18 3.74 20.78
N PHE A 102 24.33 3.14 21.14
CA PHE A 102 25.29 2.60 20.17
C PHE A 102 24.68 1.49 19.30
N LEU A 103 23.92 0.57 19.91
CA LEU A 103 23.20 -0.48 19.18
C LEU A 103 22.12 0.10 18.26
N ARG A 104 21.39 1.15 18.67
CA ARG A 104 20.39 1.79 17.80
C ARG A 104 21.04 2.55 16.64
N CYS A 105 22.20 3.17 16.83
CA CYS A 105 22.98 3.75 15.73
C CYS A 105 23.41 2.70 14.69
N ILE A 106 23.82 1.50 15.11
CA ILE A 106 24.13 0.39 14.18
C ILE A 106 22.88 -0.01 13.38
N VAL A 107 21.72 -0.14 14.05
CA VAL A 107 20.44 -0.45 13.37
C VAL A 107 20.05 0.65 12.38
N ILE A 108 20.20 1.94 12.72
CA ILE A 108 19.93 3.06 11.82
C ILE A 108 20.79 2.98 10.55
N VAL A 109 22.09 2.64 10.67
CA VAL A 109 22.97 2.45 9.51
C VAL A 109 22.52 1.26 8.66
N MET A 110 22.13 0.14 9.27
CA MET A 110 21.59 -1.02 8.55
C MET A 110 20.27 -0.69 7.81
N LEU A 111 19.36 0.05 8.46
CA LEU A 111 18.11 0.52 7.85
C LEU A 111 18.38 1.49 6.71
N PHE A 112 19.35 2.40 6.83
CA PHE A 112 19.73 3.31 5.76
C PHE A 112 20.37 2.58 4.57
N VAL A 113 21.24 1.59 4.81
CA VAL A 113 21.80 0.74 3.74
C VAL A 113 20.69 -0.06 3.05
N LYS A 114 19.73 -0.62 3.80
CA LYS A 114 18.54 -1.26 3.20
C LYS A 114 17.73 -0.25 2.38
N PHE A 115 17.43 0.93 2.90
CA PHE A 115 16.67 1.96 2.19
C PHE A 115 17.37 2.37 0.88
N VAL A 116 18.69 2.55 0.88
CA VAL A 116 19.47 2.83 -0.34
C VAL A 116 19.44 1.65 -1.32
N HIS A 117 19.59 0.42 -0.85
CA HIS A 117 19.42 -0.78 -1.68
C HIS A 117 18.03 -0.82 -2.31
N ASP A 118 16.97 -0.64 -1.52
CA ASP A 118 15.59 -0.71 -1.99
C ASP A 118 15.25 0.45 -2.93
N CYS A 119 15.87 1.64 -2.75
CA CYS A 119 15.82 2.77 -3.68
C CYS A 119 16.60 2.56 -5.00
N ILE A 120 17.64 1.71 -5.02
CA ILE A 120 18.35 1.31 -6.24
C ILE A 120 17.60 0.19 -6.96
N HIS A 121 17.03 -0.73 -6.19
CA HIS A 121 16.30 -1.91 -6.67
C HIS A 121 14.77 -1.69 -6.66
N VAL A 122 14.29 -0.47 -6.97
CA VAL A 122 12.86 -0.15 -7.18
C VAL A 122 12.36 -0.82 -8.46
N ARG A 123 12.16 -2.13 -8.37
CA ARG A 123 11.62 -2.99 -9.41
C ARG A 123 10.57 -3.97 -8.90
N SER A 124 10.26 -4.00 -7.60
CA SER A 124 9.27 -4.93 -7.00
C SER A 124 8.73 -4.54 -5.61
N GLY A 125 8.95 -3.29 -5.16
CA GLY A 125 8.45 -2.73 -3.90
C GLY A 125 7.60 -1.48 -4.14
N GLY A 126 6.45 -1.38 -3.48
CA GLY A 126 5.58 -0.20 -3.56
C GLY A 126 6.17 0.99 -2.79
N VAL A 127 5.97 2.21 -3.27
CA VAL A 127 6.55 3.42 -2.65
C VAL A 127 6.07 3.65 -1.21
N SER A 128 4.94 3.04 -0.82
CA SER A 128 4.52 2.90 0.58
C SER A 128 5.64 2.36 1.48
N SER A 129 6.31 1.27 1.12
CA SER A 129 7.36 0.68 1.96
C SER A 129 8.64 1.54 2.01
N LEU A 130 8.92 2.32 0.96
CA LEU A 130 10.02 3.31 0.96
C LEU A 130 9.71 4.49 1.87
N ILE A 131 8.50 5.07 1.78
CA ILE A 131 8.05 6.17 2.67
C ILE A 131 8.09 5.70 4.13
N VAL A 132 7.59 4.50 4.41
CA VAL A 132 7.56 3.91 5.75
C VAL A 132 8.97 3.59 6.26
N SER A 133 9.89 3.13 5.40
CA SER A 133 11.30 2.95 5.75
C SER A 133 11.98 4.28 6.09
N ALA A 134 11.73 5.34 5.30
CA ALA A 134 12.27 6.67 5.57
C ALA A 134 11.72 7.25 6.90
N LEU A 135 10.42 7.15 7.14
CA LEU A 135 9.79 7.60 8.40
C LEU A 135 10.35 6.84 9.61
N ASN A 136 10.56 5.53 9.52
CA ASN A 136 11.22 4.73 10.56
C ASN A 136 12.65 5.22 10.84
N ILE A 137 13.44 5.52 9.82
CA ILE A 137 14.82 6.03 9.98
C ILE A 137 14.82 7.38 10.71
N PHE A 138 13.96 8.32 10.33
CA PHE A 138 13.86 9.62 11.01
C PHE A 138 13.40 9.49 12.46
N LEU A 139 12.40 8.64 12.72
CA LEU A 139 11.91 8.32 14.06
C LEU A 139 13.02 7.71 14.94
N ASP A 140 13.81 6.78 14.41
CA ASP A 140 14.90 6.16 15.16
C ASP A 140 16.07 7.11 15.41
N MET A 141 16.40 7.99 14.46
CA MET A 141 17.37 9.06 14.68
C MET A 141 16.93 9.99 15.82
N TYR A 142 15.65 10.35 15.88
CA TYR A 142 15.08 11.13 16.98
C TYR A 142 15.11 10.39 18.31
N CYS A 143 14.70 9.12 18.36
CA CYS A 143 14.76 8.31 19.58
C CYS A 143 16.20 8.12 20.10
N ALA A 144 17.17 7.89 19.21
CA ALA A 144 18.59 7.83 19.55
C ALA A 144 19.09 9.17 20.11
N PHE A 145 18.70 10.29 19.50
CA PHE A 145 19.06 11.63 19.97
C PHE A 145 18.49 11.97 21.36
N VAL A 146 17.24 11.61 21.65
CA VAL A 146 16.64 11.79 23.00
C VAL A 146 17.38 10.97 24.06
N VAL A 147 17.70 9.70 23.76
CA VAL A 147 18.46 8.85 24.69
C VAL A 147 19.91 9.33 24.87
N TRP A 148 20.53 9.90 23.83
CA TRP A 148 21.84 10.57 23.92
C TRP A 148 21.80 11.81 24.81
N CYS A 149 20.81 12.69 24.63
CA CYS A 149 20.61 13.85 25.51
C CYS A 149 20.44 13.42 26.97
N TYR A 150 19.65 12.36 27.24
CA TYR A 150 19.52 11.82 28.60
C TYR A 150 20.81 11.18 29.13
N TRP A 151 21.61 10.53 28.28
CA TRP A 151 22.94 10.02 28.66
C TRP A 151 23.90 11.15 29.06
N GLN A 152 23.82 12.33 28.42
CA GLN A 152 24.58 13.51 28.83
C GLN A 152 24.05 14.09 30.14
N GLU A 153 22.72 14.19 30.36
CA GLU A 153 22.13 14.63 31.64
C GLU A 153 22.63 13.74 32.82
N VAL A 154 22.61 12.42 32.62
CA VAL A 154 23.11 11.45 33.62
C VAL A 154 24.65 11.48 33.76
N LYS A 155 25.37 12.07 32.80
CA LYS A 155 26.84 12.25 32.85
C LYS A 155 27.23 13.55 33.58
N THR A 156 26.51 14.66 33.37
CA THR A 156 26.82 15.95 34.01
C THR A 156 26.18 16.09 35.39
N GLY A 157 25.04 15.45 35.63
CA GLY A 157 24.22 15.63 36.83
C GLY A 157 23.29 16.85 36.79
N GLU A 158 23.39 17.68 35.74
CA GLU A 158 22.60 18.89 35.54
C GLU A 158 21.30 18.56 34.81
N GLY A 159 20.17 18.50 35.53
CA GLY A 159 18.85 18.24 34.97
C GLY A 159 18.15 19.51 34.48
N GLY A 160 17.87 19.62 33.17
CA GLY A 160 17.17 20.78 32.61
C GLY A 160 16.75 20.64 31.14
N GLY A 161 15.67 19.91 30.85
CA GLY A 161 15.10 19.79 29.49
C GLY A 161 13.88 18.85 29.40
N THR A 162 12.89 19.18 28.55
CA THR A 162 11.54 18.53 28.53
C THR A 162 10.78 18.70 27.20
N ILE A 163 10.09 17.74 26.54
CA ILE A 163 9.72 17.80 25.07
C ILE A 163 8.52 18.71 24.64
N ASP A 164 8.52 19.36 23.44
CA ASP A 164 7.39 20.14 22.82
C ASP A 164 6.20 19.26 22.38
N ALA A 165 4.98 19.68 22.73
CA ALA A 165 3.72 18.99 22.46
C ALA A 165 3.37 18.78 20.97
N ARG A 166 3.66 19.73 20.06
CA ARG A 166 3.35 19.55 18.62
C ARG A 166 4.21 18.45 18.00
N LEU A 167 5.46 18.37 18.41
CA LEU A 167 6.39 17.32 17.96
C LEU A 167 6.08 15.98 18.63
N LEU A 168 5.63 15.95 19.89
CA LEU A 168 5.17 14.72 20.53
C LEU A 168 3.89 14.16 19.88
N SER A 169 2.94 15.02 19.49
CA SER A 169 1.81 14.61 18.64
C SER A 169 2.37 14.02 17.35
N PHE A 170 3.13 14.79 16.55
CA PHE A 170 3.70 14.32 15.28
C PHE A 170 4.46 12.99 15.41
N VAL A 171 5.20 12.75 16.50
CA VAL A 171 5.90 11.47 16.75
C VAL A 171 4.94 10.34 17.11
N LEU A 172 3.91 10.58 17.93
CA LEU A 172 2.89 9.56 18.25
C LEU A 172 1.95 9.28 17.05
N ASP A 173 1.62 10.32 16.29
CA ASP A 173 0.82 10.26 15.07
C ASP A 173 1.59 9.52 13.97
N THR A 174 2.88 9.82 13.76
CA THR A 174 3.73 9.05 12.83
C THR A 174 4.02 7.64 13.33
N LEU A 175 4.15 7.41 14.65
CA LEU A 175 4.22 6.05 15.22
C LEU A 175 2.95 5.24 14.93
N ALA A 176 1.77 5.83 15.10
CA ALA A 176 0.49 5.19 14.81
C ALA A 176 0.32 4.95 13.30
N PHE A 177 0.67 5.95 12.47
CA PHE A 177 0.66 5.86 11.01
C PHE A 177 1.59 4.73 10.52
N VAL A 178 2.86 4.73 10.95
CA VAL A 178 3.83 3.67 10.65
C VAL A 178 3.39 2.31 11.21
N SER A 179 2.73 2.26 12.37
CA SER A 179 2.15 1.01 12.93
C SER A 179 1.09 0.40 12.01
N ILE A 180 0.27 1.23 11.35
CA ILE A 180 -0.71 0.79 10.35
C ILE A 180 -0.01 0.24 9.08
N PHE A 181 1.20 0.71 8.76
CA PHE A 181 2.00 0.24 7.62
C PHE A 181 2.99 -0.90 7.93
N PHE A 182 2.90 -1.57 9.09
CA PHE A 182 3.64 -2.83 9.30
C PHE A 182 3.09 -4.02 8.49
N VAL A 183 1.93 -3.86 7.85
CA VAL A 183 1.51 -4.73 6.75
C VAL A 183 2.24 -4.25 5.49
N ASP A 184 3.04 -5.11 4.84
CA ASP A 184 3.78 -4.74 3.62
C ASP A 184 2.86 -4.77 2.39
N VAL A 185 1.98 -3.77 2.31
CA VAL A 185 0.87 -3.72 1.37
C VAL A 185 1.36 -3.39 -0.05
N LYS A 186 1.77 -4.42 -0.81
CA LYS A 186 2.15 -4.34 -2.24
C LYS A 186 0.95 -4.05 -3.15
N SER A 187 0.42 -2.84 -3.08
CA SER A 187 -0.90 -2.48 -3.65
C SER A 187 -0.95 -1.18 -4.46
N GLN A 188 0.19 -0.62 -4.87
CA GLN A 188 0.16 0.37 -5.94
C GLN A 188 1.46 0.27 -6.73
N LEU A 189 1.32 0.11 -8.05
CA LEU A 189 2.46 0.13 -8.96
C LEU A 189 2.90 1.57 -9.24
N PHE A 190 4.20 1.78 -9.15
CA PHE A 190 4.90 3.03 -9.37
C PHE A 190 6.00 2.79 -10.39
N PHE A 191 6.10 3.68 -11.37
CA PHE A 191 7.06 3.59 -12.46
C PHE A 191 7.96 4.84 -12.48
N PRO A 192 9.27 4.70 -12.75
CA PRO A 192 10.16 5.84 -12.85
C PRO A 192 9.93 6.63 -14.15
N GLY A 193 10.15 7.95 -14.09
CA GLY A 193 9.92 8.89 -15.20
C GLY A 193 8.45 9.33 -15.33
N PRO A 194 8.15 10.23 -16.29
CA PRO A 194 6.78 10.69 -16.54
C PRO A 194 5.88 9.57 -17.11
N CYS A 195 4.58 9.83 -17.12
CA CYS A 195 3.59 8.96 -17.76
C CYS A 195 3.96 8.70 -19.24
N PRO A 196 3.84 7.45 -19.74
CA PRO A 196 3.90 7.21 -21.18
C PRO A 196 2.68 7.86 -21.85
N THR A 197 2.81 8.18 -23.13
CA THR A 197 1.74 8.75 -23.96
C THR A 197 1.25 7.73 -25.00
N PRO A 198 0.51 6.69 -24.58
CA PRO A 198 -0.09 5.72 -25.49
C PRO A 198 -1.12 6.39 -26.41
N THR A 199 -1.39 5.78 -27.56
CA THR A 199 -2.46 6.21 -28.47
C THR A 199 -3.78 5.54 -28.07
N PRO A 200 -4.85 6.28 -27.76
CA PRO A 200 -6.19 5.70 -27.55
C PRO A 200 -6.72 5.05 -28.82
N LEU A 201 -7.64 4.10 -28.68
CA LEU A 201 -8.30 3.45 -29.82
C LEU A 201 -9.08 4.47 -30.67
N PRO A 202 -8.81 4.66 -31.97
CA PRO A 202 -9.54 5.59 -32.81
C PRO A 202 -10.89 5.02 -33.28
N ASN A 203 -11.85 5.91 -33.54
CA ASN A 203 -13.20 5.61 -34.06
C ASN A 203 -13.97 4.58 -33.21
N ILE A 204 -13.95 4.73 -31.88
CA ILE A 204 -14.60 3.77 -30.99
C ILE A 204 -16.12 3.75 -31.19
N ASN A 205 -16.67 2.57 -31.50
CA ASN A 205 -18.12 2.38 -31.59
C ASN A 205 -18.68 2.24 -30.17
N ILE A 206 -19.05 3.37 -29.58
CA ILE A 206 -19.55 3.42 -28.20
C ILE A 206 -20.73 2.44 -28.01
N THR A 207 -21.73 2.41 -28.88
CA THR A 207 -22.91 1.52 -28.73
C THR A 207 -22.52 0.04 -28.59
N ARG A 208 -21.52 -0.44 -29.34
CA ARG A 208 -20.97 -1.81 -29.23
C ARG A 208 -20.15 -2.04 -27.96
N TYR A 209 -19.62 -1.00 -27.34
CA TYR A 209 -18.84 -1.07 -26.09
C TYR A 209 -19.74 -1.25 -24.85
N SER A 210 -21.03 -0.91 -24.94
CA SER A 210 -21.98 -0.99 -23.82
C SER A 210 -22.27 -2.44 -23.36
N GLY A 211 -22.98 -2.61 -22.25
CA GLY A 211 -23.20 -3.89 -21.56
C GLY A 211 -22.18 -4.14 -20.45
N THR A 212 -22.13 -5.38 -19.97
CA THR A 212 -21.29 -5.78 -18.82
C THR A 212 -19.86 -6.13 -19.23
N TRP A 213 -18.90 -5.77 -18.38
CA TRP A 213 -17.47 -6.03 -18.50
C TRP A 213 -16.91 -6.52 -17.16
N TYR A 214 -16.39 -7.75 -17.12
CA TYR A 214 -15.82 -8.38 -15.91
C TYR A 214 -14.31 -8.16 -15.85
N LEU A 215 -13.76 -7.75 -14.70
CA LEU A 215 -12.32 -7.51 -14.59
C LEU A 215 -11.54 -8.83 -14.61
N TYR A 216 -10.69 -9.01 -15.62
CA TYR A 216 -10.00 -10.28 -15.90
C TYR A 216 -8.52 -10.25 -15.50
N GLN A 217 -7.79 -9.19 -15.90
CA GLN A 217 -6.42 -8.94 -15.45
C GLN A 217 -6.27 -7.46 -15.08
N THR A 218 -5.45 -7.15 -14.07
CA THR A 218 -5.18 -5.75 -13.68
C THR A 218 -3.79 -5.56 -13.09
N TYR A 219 -3.29 -4.33 -13.10
CA TYR A 219 -2.20 -3.90 -12.23
C TYR A 219 -2.60 -3.96 -10.74
N ALA A 220 -1.61 -4.22 -9.89
CA ALA A 220 -1.78 -4.26 -8.44
C ALA A 220 -2.22 -2.89 -7.88
N SER A 221 -3.41 -2.85 -7.27
CA SER A 221 -4.07 -1.63 -6.77
C SER A 221 -4.70 -1.83 -5.39
N THR A 222 -4.86 -0.75 -4.61
CA THR A 222 -5.42 -0.78 -3.24
C THR A 222 -6.86 -1.29 -3.20
N VAL A 223 -7.61 -1.08 -4.29
CA VAL A 223 -8.96 -1.62 -4.50
C VAL A 223 -9.00 -3.14 -4.25
N GLN A 224 -8.01 -3.88 -4.74
CA GLN A 224 -7.99 -5.35 -4.68
C GLN A 224 -7.77 -5.92 -3.28
N LEU A 225 -7.32 -5.11 -2.32
CA LEU A 225 -7.13 -5.53 -0.92
C LEU A 225 -8.47 -5.69 -0.20
N PHE A 226 -9.38 -4.76 -0.47
CA PHE A 226 -10.68 -4.67 0.17
C PHE A 226 -11.75 -5.33 -0.69
N PHE A 227 -11.55 -5.40 -2.00
CA PHE A 227 -12.56 -5.84 -2.96
C PHE A 227 -12.08 -6.96 -3.90
N SER A 228 -13.02 -7.77 -4.36
CA SER A 228 -12.91 -8.80 -5.38
C SER A 228 -14.08 -8.68 -6.37
N CYS A 229 -14.15 -9.55 -7.38
CA CYS A 229 -15.31 -9.66 -8.28
C CYS A 229 -15.73 -8.31 -8.90
N GLN A 230 -14.77 -7.52 -9.38
CA GLN A 230 -15.06 -6.22 -9.97
C GLN A 230 -15.68 -6.40 -11.37
N LEU A 231 -16.80 -5.73 -11.63
CA LEU A 231 -17.35 -5.54 -12.97
C LEU A 231 -17.85 -4.12 -13.19
N GLY A 232 -17.97 -3.71 -14.45
CA GLY A 232 -18.68 -2.52 -14.88
C GLY A 232 -19.88 -2.88 -15.75
N GLU A 233 -21.07 -2.45 -15.35
CA GLU A 233 -22.27 -2.46 -16.19
C GLU A 233 -22.42 -1.08 -16.84
N TYR A 234 -22.37 -1.00 -18.17
CA TYR A 234 -22.51 0.26 -18.90
C TYR A 234 -23.81 0.23 -19.71
N TYR A 235 -24.74 1.13 -19.41
CA TYR A 235 -26.02 1.19 -20.13
C TYR A 235 -25.85 1.86 -21.51
N PRO A 236 -26.77 1.64 -22.47
CA PRO A 236 -26.65 2.20 -23.81
C PRO A 236 -26.54 3.73 -23.79
N PRO A 237 -25.72 4.34 -24.68
CA PRO A 237 -25.55 5.78 -24.75
C PRO A 237 -26.86 6.55 -24.85
N ARG A 238 -26.94 7.65 -24.08
CA ARG A 238 -27.88 8.74 -24.34
C ARG A 238 -27.48 9.49 -25.62
N ALA A 239 -28.39 10.29 -26.17
CA ALA A 239 -28.20 10.99 -27.44
C ALA A 239 -27.11 12.10 -27.42
N ASP A 240 -26.66 12.51 -26.24
CA ASP A 240 -25.54 13.44 -26.01
C ASP A 240 -24.17 12.75 -25.90
N GLY A 241 -24.13 11.41 -25.98
CA GLY A 241 -22.91 10.62 -25.75
C GLY A 241 -22.63 10.34 -24.27
N THR A 242 -23.50 10.76 -23.34
CA THR A 242 -23.39 10.43 -21.91
C THR A 242 -23.89 9.02 -21.63
N TRP A 243 -23.20 8.32 -20.74
CA TRP A 243 -23.47 6.94 -20.34
C TRP A 243 -23.79 6.87 -18.85
N ASP A 244 -24.86 6.16 -18.51
CA ASP A 244 -25.10 5.71 -17.14
C ASP A 244 -24.46 4.33 -16.95
N GLY A 245 -23.98 4.04 -15.74
CA GLY A 245 -23.45 2.71 -15.43
C GLY A 245 -23.37 2.42 -13.94
N VAL A 246 -23.02 1.17 -13.61
CA VAL A 246 -22.83 0.68 -12.24
C VAL A 246 -21.53 -0.12 -12.18
N THR A 247 -20.58 0.33 -11.37
CA THR A 247 -19.45 -0.52 -10.95
C THR A 247 -19.93 -1.41 -9.82
N ARG A 248 -19.73 -2.73 -9.91
CA ARG A 248 -19.98 -3.66 -8.79
C ARG A 248 -18.69 -4.32 -8.34
N MET A 249 -18.61 -4.64 -7.05
CA MET A 249 -17.48 -5.33 -6.44
C MET A 249 -17.91 -5.98 -5.12
N THR A 250 -17.28 -7.09 -4.75
CA THR A 250 -17.56 -7.80 -3.49
C THR A 250 -16.53 -7.42 -2.44
N GLU A 251 -16.95 -7.01 -1.26
CA GLU A 251 -16.03 -6.71 -0.15
C GLU A 251 -15.48 -8.01 0.47
N ARG A 252 -14.16 -8.16 0.51
CA ARG A 252 -13.47 -9.36 0.99
C ARG A 252 -13.66 -9.63 2.49
N MET A 253 -13.98 -8.61 3.29
CA MET A 253 -14.14 -8.74 4.74
C MET A 253 -15.53 -9.25 5.14
N THR A 254 -16.58 -8.89 4.40
CA THR A 254 -17.97 -9.23 4.74
C THR A 254 -18.70 -10.08 3.70
N GLY A 255 -18.15 -10.22 2.49
CA GLY A 255 -18.82 -10.87 1.36
C GLY A 255 -19.94 -10.03 0.72
N ASN A 256 -20.18 -8.80 1.19
CA ASN A 256 -21.25 -7.94 0.66
C ASN A 256 -20.90 -7.40 -0.73
N ILE A 257 -21.88 -7.39 -1.64
CA ILE A 257 -21.76 -6.75 -2.96
C ILE A 257 -22.03 -5.26 -2.82
N ILE A 258 -21.01 -4.43 -3.06
CA ILE A 258 -21.13 -2.99 -3.22
C ILE A 258 -21.46 -2.70 -4.68
N SER A 259 -22.48 -1.86 -4.91
CA SER A 259 -22.86 -1.37 -6.24
C SER A 259 -22.79 0.15 -6.24
N VAL A 260 -21.92 0.72 -7.08
CA VAL A 260 -21.64 2.15 -7.18
C VAL A 260 -22.15 2.66 -8.53
N PRO A 261 -23.30 3.36 -8.57
CA PRO A 261 -23.76 4.02 -9.79
C PRO A 261 -22.80 5.17 -10.15
N GLY A 262 -22.60 5.40 -11.44
CA GLY A 262 -21.73 6.44 -11.96
C GLY A 262 -22.16 6.92 -13.35
N THR A 263 -21.64 8.07 -13.75
CA THR A 263 -21.80 8.59 -15.11
C THR A 263 -20.47 8.51 -15.84
N VAL A 264 -20.46 8.05 -17.08
CA VAL A 264 -19.29 8.08 -17.97
C VAL A 264 -19.59 9.03 -19.13
N LYS A 265 -18.63 9.88 -19.46
CA LYS A 265 -18.72 10.86 -20.55
C LYS A 265 -17.62 10.57 -21.55
N PHE A 266 -17.99 10.53 -22.83
CA PHE A 266 -17.04 10.48 -23.93
C PHE A 266 -16.46 11.88 -24.15
N PHE A 267 -15.14 12.05 -24.06
CA PHE A 267 -14.51 13.38 -24.08
C PHE A 267 -14.03 13.81 -25.47
N SER A 268 -13.71 12.88 -26.36
CA SER A 268 -13.00 13.24 -27.59
C SER A 268 -13.90 13.82 -28.68
N THR A 269 -13.35 14.79 -29.41
CA THR A 269 -13.94 15.40 -30.60
C THR A 269 -13.46 14.75 -31.90
N ASP A 270 -12.42 13.91 -31.84
CA ASP A 270 -11.80 13.20 -32.97
C ASP A 270 -12.19 11.71 -33.06
N GLY A 271 -13.04 11.23 -32.15
CA GLY A 271 -13.47 9.83 -32.09
C GLY A 271 -12.48 8.89 -31.41
N SER A 272 -11.39 9.40 -30.83
CA SER A 272 -10.45 8.63 -30.00
C SER A 272 -11.09 8.20 -28.67
N ALA A 273 -10.72 7.03 -28.15
CA ALA A 273 -11.37 6.41 -26.99
C ALA A 273 -10.93 7.00 -25.64
N VAL A 274 -11.20 8.30 -25.43
CA VAL A 274 -10.92 9.03 -24.18
C VAL A 274 -12.21 9.24 -23.40
N PHE A 275 -12.20 8.81 -22.13
CA PHE A 275 -13.37 8.77 -21.27
C PHE A 275 -13.11 9.44 -19.92
N THR A 276 -14.19 9.99 -19.36
CA THR A 276 -14.23 10.57 -18.02
C THR A 276 -15.33 9.87 -17.24
N SER A 277 -15.00 9.14 -16.18
CA SER A 277 -15.96 8.53 -15.26
C SER A 277 -16.07 9.36 -13.99
N ASP A 278 -17.28 9.85 -13.71
CA ASP A 278 -17.65 10.38 -12.40
C ASP A 278 -17.98 9.17 -11.49
N ASN A 279 -16.93 8.47 -11.07
CA ASN A 279 -17.05 7.20 -10.37
C ASN A 279 -17.20 7.46 -8.87
N HIS A 280 -18.44 7.37 -8.37
CA HIS A 280 -18.85 7.76 -7.02
C HIS A 280 -18.32 6.86 -5.87
N LEU A 281 -17.15 6.23 -6.04
CA LEU A 281 -16.47 5.33 -5.10
C LEU A 281 -16.23 5.93 -3.69
N PHE A 282 -16.32 7.26 -3.53
CA PHE A 282 -16.21 7.98 -2.25
C PHE A 282 -17.40 8.93 -1.99
N SER A 283 -18.47 8.84 -2.78
CA SER A 283 -19.68 9.64 -2.55
C SER A 283 -20.46 9.07 -1.35
N GLY A 284 -20.70 9.90 -0.34
CA GLY A 284 -21.17 9.49 1.01
C GLY A 284 -22.61 8.95 1.12
N ASN A 285 -23.18 8.39 0.06
CA ASN A 285 -24.54 7.86 -0.01
C ASN A 285 -24.57 6.32 -0.22
N LEU A 286 -23.57 5.59 0.27
CA LEU A 286 -23.69 4.14 0.48
C LEU A 286 -24.58 3.92 1.72
N PRO A 287 -25.82 3.38 1.59
CA PRO A 287 -26.84 3.47 2.66
C PRO A 287 -26.50 2.70 3.95
N ASN A 288 -25.46 1.87 3.95
CA ASN A 288 -24.99 1.09 5.10
C ASN A 288 -23.55 1.40 5.55
N ILE A 289 -22.84 2.36 4.94
CA ILE A 289 -21.46 2.73 5.33
C ILE A 289 -21.35 4.26 5.46
N GLY A 290 -21.53 4.77 6.68
CA GLY A 290 -21.52 6.20 6.97
C GLY A 290 -20.12 6.80 7.11
N ILE A 291 -19.53 7.26 6.00
CA ILE A 291 -18.33 8.11 6.03
C ILE A 291 -18.74 9.58 5.94
N ASN A 292 -18.97 10.20 7.10
CA ASN A 292 -19.33 11.62 7.22
C ASN A 292 -18.14 12.56 6.93
N SER A 293 -17.71 12.66 5.67
CA SER A 293 -16.82 13.74 5.23
C SER A 293 -17.65 15.00 4.90
N PRO A 294 -17.31 16.21 5.40
CA PRO A 294 -18.12 17.41 5.18
C PRO A 294 -18.17 17.95 3.75
N ALA A 295 -17.51 17.31 2.78
CA ALA A 295 -17.14 17.91 1.49
C ALA A 295 -17.80 17.28 0.25
N GLY A 296 -18.56 16.18 0.38
CA GLY A 296 -19.34 15.60 -0.73
C GLY A 296 -18.51 15.22 -1.97
N VAL A 297 -17.28 14.73 -1.76
CA VAL A 297 -16.26 14.59 -2.81
C VAL A 297 -16.69 13.55 -3.86
N THR A 298 -16.96 14.02 -5.08
CA THR A 298 -17.02 13.16 -6.27
C THR A 298 -15.61 13.00 -6.85
N LEU A 299 -15.17 11.77 -7.08
CA LEU A 299 -13.91 11.49 -7.76
C LEU A 299 -14.17 11.25 -9.24
N THR A 300 -13.61 12.13 -10.07
CA THR A 300 -13.65 12.01 -11.52
C THR A 300 -12.35 11.37 -12.01
N ILE A 301 -12.45 10.21 -12.66
CA ILE A 301 -11.33 9.43 -13.20
C ILE A 301 -11.33 9.56 -14.72
N ASN A 302 -10.28 10.17 -15.28
CA ASN A 302 -10.02 10.15 -16.71
C ASN A 302 -9.26 8.87 -17.07
N TYR A 303 -9.67 8.19 -18.14
CA TYR A 303 -9.04 6.97 -18.63
C TYR A 303 -9.19 6.86 -20.15
N ILE A 304 -8.45 5.93 -20.76
CA ILE A 304 -8.50 5.67 -22.19
C ILE A 304 -8.68 4.18 -22.46
N VAL A 305 -9.42 3.83 -23.51
CA VAL A 305 -9.46 2.46 -24.04
C VAL A 305 -8.32 2.34 -25.07
N LEU A 306 -7.35 1.47 -24.78
CA LEU A 306 -6.21 1.20 -25.66
C LEU A 306 -6.58 0.23 -26.78
N ALA A 307 -7.39 -0.79 -26.47
CA ALA A 307 -7.85 -1.79 -27.42
C ALA A 307 -9.14 -2.45 -26.93
N THR A 308 -10.04 -2.81 -27.86
CA THR A 308 -11.19 -3.69 -27.62
C THR A 308 -11.63 -4.32 -28.93
N ASP A 309 -12.16 -5.55 -28.89
CA ASP A 309 -12.91 -6.16 -30.00
C ASP A 309 -14.43 -6.01 -29.83
N TYR A 310 -14.86 -5.33 -28.76
CA TYR A 310 -16.24 -5.17 -28.25
C TYR A 310 -16.93 -6.45 -27.75
N SER A 311 -16.46 -7.64 -28.16
CA SER A 311 -17.14 -8.93 -28.01
C SER A 311 -16.45 -9.94 -27.09
N SER A 312 -15.15 -9.78 -26.78
CA SER A 312 -14.43 -10.65 -25.84
C SER A 312 -13.59 -9.88 -24.83
N TYR A 313 -12.93 -8.77 -25.21
CA TYR A 313 -12.05 -8.03 -24.30
C TYR A 313 -12.11 -6.50 -24.47
N ALA A 314 -11.72 -5.79 -23.42
CA ALA A 314 -11.39 -4.37 -23.44
C ALA A 314 -10.14 -4.10 -22.58
N VAL A 315 -9.36 -3.09 -22.94
CA VAL A 315 -8.13 -2.69 -22.25
C VAL A 315 -8.22 -1.20 -21.91
N GLU A 316 -8.45 -0.90 -20.63
CA GLU A 316 -8.57 0.46 -20.10
C GLU A 316 -7.31 0.84 -19.31
N TRP A 317 -6.82 2.07 -19.48
CA TRP A 317 -5.61 2.54 -18.81
C TRP A 317 -5.75 3.99 -18.35
N THR A 318 -5.09 4.32 -17.23
CA THR A 318 -4.90 5.70 -16.77
C THR A 318 -3.58 5.85 -16.02
N CYS A 319 -3.08 7.08 -15.95
CA CYS A 319 -1.79 7.41 -15.36
C CYS A 319 -1.81 8.77 -14.67
N TYR A 320 -1.17 8.85 -13.51
CA TYR A 320 -1.00 10.05 -12.71
C TYR A 320 0.49 10.38 -12.62
N ASP A 321 0.87 11.56 -13.09
CA ASP A 321 2.25 12.01 -13.24
C ASP A 321 2.71 12.82 -12.01
N PHE A 322 3.91 12.55 -11.53
CA PHE A 322 4.58 13.23 -10.41
C PHE A 322 5.98 13.74 -10.80
N GLY A 323 6.22 13.97 -12.10
CA GLY A 323 7.42 14.55 -12.70
C GLY A 323 8.57 13.56 -12.87
N ILE A 324 9.09 13.02 -11.76
CA ILE A 324 10.18 12.02 -11.77
C ILE A 324 9.66 10.57 -11.77
N SER A 325 8.35 10.39 -11.70
CA SER A 325 7.68 9.10 -11.55
C SER A 325 6.19 9.21 -11.85
N ASN A 326 5.53 8.06 -12.01
CA ASN A 326 4.09 7.97 -12.24
C ASN A 326 3.44 6.76 -11.54
N PHE A 327 2.16 6.89 -11.20
CA PHE A 327 1.29 5.75 -10.90
C PHE A 327 0.50 5.39 -12.15
N GLN A 328 0.35 4.10 -12.45
CA GLN A 328 -0.53 3.62 -13.53
C GLN A 328 -1.58 2.67 -12.98
N PHE A 329 -2.75 2.71 -13.59
CA PHE A 329 -3.76 1.66 -13.50
C PHE A 329 -4.01 1.12 -14.90
N LEU A 330 -4.13 -0.19 -15.00
CA LEU A 330 -4.37 -0.92 -16.24
C LEU A 330 -5.37 -2.02 -15.92
N TRP A 331 -6.50 -2.01 -16.60
CA TRP A 331 -7.57 -2.99 -16.46
C TRP A 331 -7.78 -3.68 -17.81
N ILE A 332 -7.71 -5.01 -17.82
CA ILE A 332 -8.16 -5.84 -18.92
C ILE A 332 -9.49 -6.44 -18.49
N PHE A 333 -10.56 -6.01 -19.14
CA PHE A 333 -11.89 -6.55 -18.95
C PHE A 333 -12.21 -7.63 -19.98
N SER A 334 -13.11 -8.53 -19.61
CA SER A 334 -13.64 -9.61 -20.44
C SER A 334 -15.17 -9.54 -20.53
N ARG A 335 -15.75 -10.07 -21.62
CA ARG A 335 -17.21 -10.30 -21.71
C ARG A 335 -17.68 -11.58 -21.01
N GLY A 336 -16.75 -12.46 -20.60
CA GLY A 336 -17.06 -13.73 -19.92
C GLY A 336 -15.89 -14.26 -19.10
N ALA A 337 -15.97 -15.51 -18.65
CA ALA A 337 -15.02 -16.09 -17.71
C ALA A 337 -13.54 -16.17 -18.20
N THR A 338 -13.30 -16.16 -19.52
CA THR A 338 -11.95 -16.29 -20.09
C THR A 338 -11.75 -15.39 -21.32
N ILE A 339 -10.49 -15.00 -21.56
CA ILE A 339 -10.02 -14.37 -22.80
C ILE A 339 -9.12 -15.38 -23.52
N SER A 340 -9.17 -15.42 -24.86
CA SER A 340 -8.33 -16.35 -25.64
C SER A 340 -6.83 -16.02 -25.51
N GLN A 341 -5.99 -17.06 -25.49
CA GLN A 341 -4.54 -16.88 -25.32
C GLN A 341 -3.88 -16.09 -26.46
N SER A 342 -4.46 -16.13 -27.67
CA SER A 342 -4.07 -15.27 -28.80
C SER A 342 -4.38 -13.80 -28.54
N ASN A 343 -5.56 -13.48 -28.01
CA ASN A 343 -5.93 -12.11 -27.64
C ASN A 343 -5.03 -11.60 -26.50
N LEU A 344 -4.79 -12.40 -25.44
CA LEU A 344 -3.89 -12.04 -24.35
C LEU A 344 -2.46 -11.76 -24.82
N GLN A 345 -1.90 -12.59 -25.71
CA GLN A 345 -0.58 -12.32 -26.31
C GLN A 345 -0.56 -11.03 -27.14
N ASN A 346 -1.62 -10.73 -27.88
CA ASN A 346 -1.70 -9.52 -28.69
C ASN A 346 -1.86 -8.25 -27.83
N ILE A 347 -2.68 -8.31 -26.78
CA ILE A 347 -2.82 -7.24 -25.78
C ILE A 347 -1.47 -6.95 -25.12
N ARG A 348 -0.78 -8.00 -24.61
CA ARG A 348 0.53 -7.84 -23.96
C ARG A 348 1.60 -7.30 -24.93
N LYS A 349 1.56 -7.66 -26.23
CA LYS A 349 2.44 -7.04 -27.25
C LYS A 349 2.14 -5.55 -27.47
N ALA A 350 0.86 -5.17 -27.59
CA ALA A 350 0.44 -3.79 -27.81
C ALA A 350 0.75 -2.86 -26.63
N LEU A 351 0.55 -3.33 -25.40
CA LEU A 351 0.91 -2.61 -24.19
C LEU A 351 2.41 -2.28 -24.15
N ASN A 352 3.26 -3.30 -24.36
CA ASN A 352 4.71 -3.11 -24.30
C ASN A 352 5.24 -2.21 -25.44
N SER A 353 4.64 -2.23 -26.64
CA SER A 353 5.04 -1.30 -27.72
C SER A 353 4.68 0.15 -27.41
N GLN A 354 3.62 0.38 -26.62
CA GLN A 354 3.24 1.69 -26.07
C GLN A 354 3.94 2.02 -24.72
N ARG A 355 4.98 1.26 -24.34
CA ARG A 355 5.77 1.40 -23.08
C ARG A 355 4.99 1.12 -21.79
N ILE A 356 3.85 0.44 -21.86
CA ILE A 356 3.06 0.00 -20.71
C ILE A 356 3.47 -1.44 -20.38
N ASN A 357 4.12 -1.64 -19.23
CA ASN A 357 4.82 -2.89 -18.91
C ASN A 357 3.86 -4.03 -18.50
N SER A 358 3.55 -4.90 -19.45
CA SER A 358 2.58 -5.99 -19.27
C SER A 358 3.02 -7.14 -18.35
N ALA A 359 4.23 -7.08 -17.76
CA ALA A 359 4.69 -8.07 -16.79
C ALA A 359 3.97 -7.93 -15.43
N TRP A 360 3.38 -6.76 -15.15
CA TRP A 360 2.71 -6.46 -13.88
C TRP A 360 1.21 -6.76 -13.84
N LEU A 361 0.67 -7.32 -14.92
CA LEU A 361 -0.72 -7.77 -14.99
C LEU A 361 -0.90 -9.02 -14.15
N ARG A 362 -1.81 -8.95 -13.17
CA ARG A 362 -2.26 -10.06 -12.33
C ARG A 362 -3.66 -10.48 -12.74
N ASP A 363 -3.85 -11.78 -12.92
CA ASP A 363 -5.16 -12.39 -13.15
C ASP A 363 -6.10 -12.18 -11.96
N GLN A 364 -7.39 -12.10 -12.23
CA GLN A 364 -8.45 -12.01 -11.22
C GLN A 364 -9.23 -13.31 -11.20
N ASP A 365 -9.36 -13.91 -10.02
CA ASP A 365 -10.26 -15.04 -9.82
C ASP A 365 -11.72 -14.57 -9.96
N LEU A 366 -12.41 -15.19 -10.91
CA LEU A 366 -13.84 -15.00 -11.19
C LEU A 366 -14.67 -16.24 -10.80
N SER A 367 -14.04 -17.32 -10.33
CA SER A 367 -14.71 -18.62 -10.09
C SER A 367 -15.68 -18.59 -8.91
N GLY A 368 -15.33 -17.88 -7.84
CA GLY A 368 -16.18 -17.67 -6.65
C GLY A 368 -17.14 -16.47 -6.74
N CYS A 369 -17.30 -15.84 -7.90
CA CYS A 369 -18.02 -14.58 -8.02
C CYS A 369 -19.52 -14.76 -8.34
N HIS A 370 -20.35 -14.53 -7.33
CA HIS A 370 -21.81 -14.52 -7.46
C HIS A 370 -22.29 -13.20 -8.09
N PHE A 371 -22.41 -13.18 -9.41
CA PHE A 371 -22.82 -12.01 -10.22
C PHE A 371 -24.33 -11.93 -10.51
N LEU A 372 -25.18 -12.58 -9.70
CA LEU A 372 -26.63 -12.69 -9.88
C LEU A 372 -27.36 -12.55 -8.53
#